data_AF-A0A2I6QJT8-F1
#
_entry.id   AF-A0A2I6QJT8-F1
#
_cell.length_a   1.000
_cell.length_b   1.000
_cell.length_c   1.000
_cell.angle_alpha   90.00
_cell.angle_beta   90.00
_cell.angle_gamma   90.00
#
_symmetry.space_group_name_H-M   'P 1'
#
loop_
_entity.id
_entity.type
_entity.pdbx_description
1 polymer ?
#
loop_
_entity_poly.entity_id
_entity_poly.type
_entity_poly.pdbx_seq_one_letter_code
_entity_poly.pdbx_strand_id
1 'polypeptide(L)' 'MTFRNCVAVDLGASSGRVMLARYERECRSLTRRRSLRFHHGGSVNQYH' A
#
# COMPACT_ATOMS: atom_id res chain seq x y z
N MET A 1 -18.82 12.27 -12.92
CA MET A 1 -17.64 11.41 -13.10
C MET A 1 -17.18 10.93 -11.73
N THR A 2 -17.50 9.70 -11.33
CA THR A 2 -17.14 9.20 -9.99
C THR A 2 -15.71 8.69 -10.00
N PHE A 3 -14.82 9.33 -9.25
CA PHE A 3 -13.47 8.83 -9.01
C PHE A 3 -13.54 7.51 -8.24
N ARG A 4 -12.84 6.47 -8.73
CA ARG A 4 -12.72 5.17 -8.05
C ARG A 4 -11.27 4.98 -7.64
N ASN A 5 -11.02 5.05 -6.33
CA ASN A 5 -9.72 4.74 -5.74
C ASN A 5 -9.70 3.26 -5.36
N CYS A 6 -8.62 2.57 -5.70
CA CYS A 6 -8.38 1.18 -5.37
C CYS A 6 -7.23 1.11 -4.38
N VAL A 7 -7.40 0.34 -3.31
CA VAL A 7 -6.36 0.08 -2.32
C VAL A 7 -6.02 -1.41 -2.38
N ALA A 8 -4.75 -1.72 -2.59
CA ALA A 8 -4.22 -3.07 -2.47
C ALA A 8 -3.28 -3.14 -1.26
N VAL A 9 -3.43 -4.17 -0.44
CA VAL A 9 -2.60 -4.39 0.74
C VAL A 9 -1.96 -5.77 0.63
N ASP A 10 -0.64 -5.80 0.69
CA ASP A 10 0.17 -7.02 0.75
C ASP A 10 0.76 -7.09 2.17
N LEU A 11 0.50 -8.20 2.88
CA LEU A 11 0.90 -8.39 4.27
C LEU A 11 1.88 -9.57 4.36
N GLY A 12 3.12 -9.26 4.74
CA GLY A 12 4.13 -10.24 5.14
C GLY A 12 4.20 -10.41 6.65
N ALA A 13 4.99 -11.38 7.12
CA ALA A 13 5.04 -11.79 8.53
C ALA A 13 5.41 -10.66 9.51
N SER A 14 6.27 -9.72 9.10
CA SER A 14 6.70 -8.58 9.93
C SER A 14 6.80 -7.28 9.13
N SER A 15 6.13 -7.20 7.98
CA SER A 15 6.15 -6.03 7.11
C SER A 15 4.97 -6.07 6.17
N GLY A 16 4.62 -4.96 5.56
CA GLY A 16 3.61 -4.95 4.52
C GLY A 16 3.79 -3.80 3.55
N ARG A 17 2.95 -3.81 2.52
CA ARG A 17 2.91 -2.78 1.51
C ARG A 17 1.47 -2.39 1.25
N VAL A 18 1.21 -1.09 1.28
CA VAL A 18 -0.04 -0.50 0.82
C VAL A 18 0.20 0.16 -0.51
N MET A 19 -0.63 -0.14 -1.50
CA MET A 19 -0.63 0.52 -2.80
C MET A 19 -1.98 1.19 -3.03
N LEU A 20 -1.94 2.49 -3.33
CA LEU A 20 -3.09 3.25 -3.79
C LEU A 20 -3.01 3.35 -5.31
N ALA A 21 -4.07 2.94 -5.99
CA ALA A 21 -4.26 3.09 -7.41
C ALA A 21 -5.57 3.82 -7.71
N ARG A 22 -5.67 4.35 -8.91
CA ARG A 22 -6.89 4.94 -9.44
C ARG A 22 -7.39 4.05 -10.55
N TYR A 23 -8.68 3.73 -10.54
CA TYR A 23 -9.33 3.01 -11.62
C TYR A 23 -9.90 3.98 -12.65
N GLU A 24 -9.47 3.81 -13.90
CA GLU A 24 -9.96 4.54 -15.06
C GLU A 24 -10.92 3.66 -15.85
N ARG A 25 -12.20 4.03 -15.84
CA ARG A 25 -13.27 3.24 -16.46
C ARG A 25 -13.17 3.16 -17.97
N GLU A 26 -12.75 4.25 -18.62
CA GLU A 26 -12.64 4.36 -20.08
C GLU A 26 -11.63 3.35 -20.63
N CYS A 27 -10.43 3.32 -20.05
CA CYS A 27 -9.36 2.41 -20.47
C CYS A 27 -9.37 1.09 -19.69
N ARG A 28 -10.32 0.89 -18.76
CA ARG A 28 -10.37 -0.22 -17.78
C ARG A 28 -9.03 -0.48 -17.10
N SER A 29 -8.30 0.58 -16.78
CA SER A 29 -6.92 0.53 -16.29
C SER A 29 -6.81 0.93 -14.82
N LEU A 30 -5.79 0.39 -14.14
CA LEU A 30 -5.40 0.79 -12.79
C LEU A 30 -4.08 1.55 -12.83
N THR A 31 -4.13 2.85 -12.57
CA THR A 31 -2.94 3.69 -12.52
C THR A 31 -2.47 3.82 -11.08
N ARG A 32 -1.28 3.30 -10.77
CA ARG A 32 -0.68 3.41 -9.43
C ARG A 32 -0.43 4.88 -9.08
N ARG A 33 -0.91 5.29 -7.91
CA ARG A 33 -0.74 6.65 -7.37
C ARG A 33 0.32 6.69 -6.28
N ARG A 34 0.30 5.74 -5.35
CA ARG A 34 1.26 5.67 -4.24
C ARG A 34 1.55 4.23 -3.86
N SER A 35 2.73 4.01 -3.32
CA SER A 35 3.05 2.77 -2.61
C SER A 35 3.83 3.10 -1.35
N LEU A 36 3.40 2.58 -0.22
CA LEU A 36 4.07 2.72 1.06
C LEU A 36 4.46 1.32 1.54
N ARG A 37 5.71 1.14 1.95
CA ARG A 37 6.15 -0.06 2.67
C ARG A 37 6.24 0.28 4.14
N PHE A 38 5.86 -0.66 4.99
CA PHE A 38 6.03 -0.56 6.43
C PHE A 38 6.66 -1.85 6.94
N HIS A 39 7.47 -1.72 7.99
CA HIS A 39 8.07 -2.84 8.70
C HIS A 39 7.62 -2.75 10.15
N HIS A 40 7.30 -3.90 10.73
CA HIS A 40 7.06 -4.05 12.14
C HIS A 40 8.43 -3.99 12.84
N GLY A 41 8.84 -2.79 13.24
CA GLY A 41 9.97 -2.59 14.12
C GLY A 41 9.53 -2.82 15.56
N GLY A 42 9.73 -4.02 16.07
CA GLY A 42 9.87 -4.18 17.51
C GLY A 42 11.06 -3.36 17.95
N SER A 43 10.82 -2.26 18.66
CA SER A 43 11.77 -1.73 19.63
C SER A 43 11.90 -2.77 20.74
N VAL A 44 12.82 -3.73 20.57
CA VAL A 44 13.27 -4.60 21.66
C VAL A 44 14.79 -4.48 21.71
N ASN A 45 15.25 -3.73 22.73
CA ASN A 45 16.64 -3.54 23.18
C ASN A 45 17.61 -2.77 22.27
N GLN A 46 17.66 -1.45 22.50
CA GLN A 46 18.94 -0.72 22.59
C GLN A 46 19.08 -0.17 24.01
N TYR A 47 19.30 -1.07 24.97
CA TYR A 47 19.90 -0.78 26.27
C TYR A 47 20.70 -2.02 26.65
N HIS A 48 21.95 -2.07 26.21
CA HIS A 48 23.12 -2.59 26.92
C HIS A 48 24.36 -2.30 26.08
#